data_AF-A0A1W9IJC1-F1
#
_entry.id   AF-A0A1W9IJC1-F1
#
_cell.length_a   1.000
_cell.length_b   1.000
_cell.length_c   1.000
_cell.angle_alpha   90.00
_cell.angle_beta   90.00
_cell.angle_gamma   90.00
#
_symmetry.space_group_name_H-M   'P 1'
#
loop_
_entity.id
_entity.type
_entity.pdbx_description
1 polymer ?
#
loop_
_entity_poly.entity_id
_entity_poly.type
_entity_poly.pdbx_seq_one_letter_code
_entity_poly.pdbx_strand_id
1 'polypeptide(L)'
;MDLKPGDVVVLKSGGHPLTVAEVHEDDISCVWIGEEGELFRETLPSVVLELALHEPLDDEDDEDEHDEDEEDEEEERRVKDKVA
;
A
#
# COMPACT_ATOMS: atom_id res chain seq x y z
N MET A 1 9.43 15.48 -14.77
CA MET A 1 9.05 14.53 -13.72
C MET A 1 8.64 13.27 -14.45
N ASP A 2 9.27 12.13 -14.19
CA ASP A 2 8.92 10.88 -14.86
C ASP A 2 7.74 10.22 -14.13
N LEU A 3 6.54 10.74 -14.38
CA LEU A 3 5.30 10.17 -13.84
C LEU A 3 4.99 8.85 -14.55
N LYS A 4 4.40 7.91 -13.83
CA LYS A 4 3.87 6.65 -14.37
C LYS A 4 2.41 6.43 -13.96
N PRO A 5 1.64 5.66 -14.75
CA PRO A 5 0.33 5.19 -14.32
C PRO A 5 0.38 4.56 -12.92
N GLY A 6 -0.56 4.95 -12.06
CA GLY A 6 -0.64 4.54 -10.67
C GLY A 6 0.02 5.49 -9.67
N ASP A 7 0.86 6.43 -10.13
CA ASP A 7 1.38 7.46 -9.23
C ASP A 7 0.25 8.33 -8.67
N VAL A 8 0.37 8.70 -7.41
CA VAL A 8 -0.51 9.69 -6.78
C VAL A 8 0.17 11.04 -6.86
N VAL A 9 -0.54 12.02 -7.39
CA VAL A 9 -0.07 13.38 -7.60
C VAL A 9 -1.05 14.37 -6.99
N VAL A 10 -0.61 15.60 -6.80
CA VAL A 10 -1.45 16.74 -6.41
C VAL A 10 -1.13 17.92 -7.32
N LEU A 11 -2.10 18.81 -7.50
CA LEU A 11 -1.82 20.11 -8.11
C LEU A 11 -0.85 20.86 -7.19
N LYS A 12 0.11 21.58 -7.78
CA LYS A 12 1.04 22.45 -7.02
C LYS A 12 0.34 23.57 -6.25
N SER A 13 -0.91 23.88 -6.61
CA SER A 13 -1.78 24.78 -5.84
C SER A 13 -2.37 24.14 -4.56
N GLY A 14 -2.09 22.85 -4.33
CA GLY A 14 -2.80 21.99 -3.38
C GLY A 14 -4.11 21.44 -3.95
N GLY A 15 -4.84 20.65 -3.14
CA GLY A 15 -6.14 20.11 -3.49
C GLY A 15 -6.26 18.61 -3.20
N HIS A 16 -7.23 17.96 -3.85
CA HIS A 16 -7.44 16.52 -3.74
C HIS A 16 -6.31 15.75 -4.44
N PRO A 17 -5.82 14.64 -3.84
CA PRO A 17 -4.90 13.76 -4.51
C PRO A 17 -5.56 13.11 -5.73
N LEU A 18 -4.78 12.99 -6.81
CA LEU A 18 -5.19 12.48 -8.10
C LEU A 18 -4.33 11.26 -8.43
N THR A 19 -4.93 10.24 -9.04
CA THR A 19 -4.19 9.08 -9.54
C THR A 19 -3.91 9.25 -11.02
N VAL A 20 -2.65 9.09 -11.42
CA VAL A 20 -2.23 9.09 -12.82
C VAL A 20 -2.79 7.85 -13.50
N ALA A 21 -3.65 8.02 -14.50
CA ALA A 21 -4.19 6.92 -15.30
C ALA A 21 -3.36 6.68 -16.56
N GLU A 22 -2.94 7.74 -17.24
CA GLU A 22 -2.18 7.68 -18.49
C GLU A 22 -1.20 8.86 -18.55
N VAL A 23 -0.04 8.63 -19.21
CA VAL A 23 1.01 9.63 -19.38
C VAL A 23 1.22 9.86 -20.88
N HIS A 24 1.05 11.10 -21.29
CA HIS A 24 1.43 11.62 -22.61
C HIS A 24 2.55 12.65 -22.42
N GLU A 25 3.22 13.06 -23.50
CA GLU A 25 4.47 13.85 -23.44
C GLU A 25 4.44 14.99 -22.41
N ASP A 26 3.48 15.92 -22.55
CA ASP A 26 3.31 17.06 -21.63
C ASP A 26 2.00 17.03 -20.84
N ASP A 27 1.13 16.06 -21.12
CA ASP A 27 -0.24 15.97 -20.60
C ASP A 27 -0.45 14.66 -19.85
N ILE A 28 -1.08 14.74 -18.68
CA ILE A 28 -1.29 13.61 -17.78
C ILE A 28 -2.79 13.43 -17.58
N SER A 29 -3.30 12.24 -17.89
CA SER A 29 -4.69 11.92 -17.59
C SER A 29 -4.79 11.41 -16.16
N CYS A 30 -5.55 12.12 -15.33
CA CYS A 30 -5.72 11.86 -13.91
C CYS A 30 -7.17 11.43 -13.61
N VAL A 31 -7.33 10.62 -12.57
CA VAL A 31 -8.64 10.22 -12.02
C VAL A 31 -8.68 10.45 -10.52
N TRP A 32 -9.83 10.87 -10.01
CA TRP A 32 -10.04 11.05 -8.56
C TRP A 32 -11.52 10.95 -8.21
N ILE A 33 -11.80 10.79 -6.92
CA ILE A 33 -13.15 10.80 -6.38
C ILE A 33 -13.42 12.18 -5.78
N GLY A 34 -14.52 12.82 -6.19
CA GLY A 34 -14.98 14.09 -5.63
C GLY A 34 -15.53 13.95 -4.21
N GLU A 35 -15.83 15.07 -3.57
CA GLU A 35 -16.35 15.09 -2.19
C GLU A 35 -17.67 14.34 -2.04
N GLU A 36 -18.50 14.33 -3.08
CA GLU A 36 -19.80 13.62 -3.09
C GLU A 36 -19.69 12.16 -3.59
N GLY A 37 -18.47 11.65 -3.78
CA GLY A 37 -18.23 10.27 -4.21
C GLY A 37 -18.28 10.04 -5.72
N GLU A 38 -18.35 11.11 -6.51
CA GLU A 38 -18.38 11.03 -7.97
C GLU A 38 -16.97 10.78 -8.56
N LEU A 39 -16.89 10.01 -9.64
CA LEU A 39 -15.63 9.73 -10.31
C LEU A 39 -15.35 10.78 -11.40
N PHE A 40 -14.24 11.50 -11.25
CA PHE A 40 -13.74 12.45 -12.24
C PHE A 40 -12.57 11.89 -13.03
N ARG A 41 -12.44 12.36 -14.27
CA ARG A 41 -11.28 12.15 -15.13
C ARG A 41 -10.96 13.45 -15.85
N GLU A 42 -9.72 13.91 -15.77
CA GLU A 42 -9.27 15.12 -16.44
C GLU A 42 -7.83 14.99 -16.92
N THR A 43 -7.51 15.64 -18.04
CA THR A 43 -6.15 15.73 -18.55
C THR A 43 -5.55 17.06 -18.14
N LEU A 44 -4.46 17.00 -17.38
CA LEU A 44 -3.79 18.14 -16.78
C LEU A 44 -2.34 18.23 -17.28
N PRO A 45 -1.81 19.45 -17.51
CA PRO A 45 -0.41 19.61 -17.89
C PRO A 45 0.53 19.09 -16.80
N SER A 46 1.59 18.36 -17.18
CA SER A 46 2.57 17.81 -16.24
C SER A 46 3.21 18.89 -15.36
N VAL A 47 3.35 20.12 -15.87
CA VAL A 47 3.96 21.26 -15.17
C VAL A 47 3.16 21.70 -13.93
N VAL A 48 1.85 21.41 -13.86
CA VAL A 48 1.01 21.80 -12.72
C VAL A 48 0.94 20.73 -11.63
N LEU A 49 1.53 19.56 -11.85
CA LEU A 49 1.47 18.41 -10.94
C LEU A 49 2.78 18.22 -10.17
N GLU A 50 2.66 17.67 -8.97
CA GLU A 50 3.77 17.15 -8.17
C GLU A 50 3.38 15.81 -7.51
N LEU A 51 4.36 14.95 -7.25
CA LEU A 51 4.11 13.67 -6.56
C LEU A 51 3.57 13.93 -5.15
N ALA A 52 2.48 13.27 -4.80
CA ALA A 52 1.96 13.27 -3.45
C ALA A 52 2.89 12.41 -2.58
N LEU A 53 3.84 13.05 -1.90
CA LEU A 53 4.69 12.37 -0.92
C LEU A 53 3.79 11.97 0.27
N HIS A 54 3.56 10.67 0.44
CA HIS A 54 3.19 10.14 1.75
C HIS A 54 4.48 10.01 2.56
N GLU A 55 4.54 10.69 3.69
CA GLU A 55 5.45 10.23 4.74
C GLU A 55 4.98 8.81 5.11
N PRO A 56 5.86 7.80 5.08
CA PRO A 56 5.51 6.51 5.64
C PRO A 56 5.04 6.78 7.07
N LEU A 57 3.85 6.26 7.42
CA LEU A 57 3.51 6.12 8.82
C LEU A 57 4.65 5.28 9.41
N ASP A 58 5.34 5.83 10.39
CA ASP A 58 6.40 5.15 11.11
C ASP A 58 5.73 3.93 11.79
N ASP A 59 5.77 2.78 11.14
CA ASP A 59 5.33 1.49 11.68
C ASP A 59 6.35 1.07 12.76
N GLU A 60 6.44 1.82 13.86
CA GLU A 60 7.18 1.45 15.08
C GLU A 60 6.32 0.57 16.00
N ASP A 61 5.77 -0.55 15.51
CA ASP A 61 5.09 -1.54 16.38
C ASP A 61 5.14 -2.98 15.83
N ASP A 62 6.32 -3.41 15.34
CA ASP A 62 6.68 -4.84 15.29
C ASP A 62 7.46 -5.18 16.57
N GLU A 63 6.76 -5.25 17.71
CA GLU A 63 7.25 -5.97 18.89
C GLU A 63 7.19 -7.48 18.59
N ASP A 64 8.17 -7.98 17.82
CA ASP A 64 8.50 -9.41 17.74
C ASP A 64 8.98 -9.86 19.13
N GLU A 65 8.03 -10.21 20.02
CA GLU A 65 8.31 -10.95 21.25
C GLU A 65 8.86 -12.34 20.88
N HIS A 66 10.18 -12.40 20.80
CA HIS A 66 10.99 -13.60 20.76
C HIS A 66 10.79 -14.38 22.07
N ASP A 67 9.81 -15.27 22.13
CA ASP A 67 9.69 -16.23 23.24
C ASP A 67 10.45 -17.51 22.88
N GLU A 68 11.73 -17.51 23.25
CA GLU A 68 12.58 -18.70 23.34
C GLU A 68 12.19 -19.48 24.60
N ASP A 69 11.36 -20.52 24.47
CA ASP A 69 11.23 -21.53 25.52
C ASP A 69 11.74 -22.90 25.01
N GLU A 70 12.87 -23.28 25.58
CA GLU A 70 13.65 -24.49 25.36
C GLU A 70 12.96 -25.76 25.91
N GLU A 71 13.17 -26.89 25.20
CA GLU A 71 13.35 -28.30 25.66
C GLU A 71 12.53 -28.84 26.87
N ASP A 72 11.73 -29.91 26.69
CA ASP A 72 12.20 -31.32 26.88
C ASP A 72 11.08 -32.39 26.92
N GLU A 73 11.41 -33.55 26.34
CA GLU A 73 11.05 -34.96 26.61
C GLU A 73 9.66 -35.38 27.20
N GLU A 74 8.94 -36.27 26.49
CA GLU A 74 8.77 -37.68 26.92
C GLU A 74 8.02 -38.56 25.89
N GLU A 75 8.65 -39.70 25.57
CA GLU A 75 8.06 -40.85 24.88
C GLU A 75 6.95 -41.50 25.72
N GLU A 76 5.69 -41.50 25.25
CA GLU A 76 4.67 -42.44 25.76
C GLU A 76 4.13 -43.32 24.61
N ARG A 77 4.88 -44.41 24.40
CA ARG A 77 4.39 -45.77 24.21
C ARG A 77 3.28 -46.01 23.19
N ARG A 78 3.76 -46.32 21.98
CA ARG A 78 3.33 -47.44 21.12
C ARG A 78 2.10 -48.20 21.63
N VAL A 79 0.98 -47.86 21.00
CA VAL A 79 -0.16 -48.71 20.70
C VAL A 79 0.30 -50.13 20.36
N LYS A 80 0.29 -51.02 21.35
CA LYS A 80 0.34 -52.49 21.19
C LYS A 80 0.00 -53.13 22.53
N ASP A 81 -1.28 -53.26 22.81
CA ASP A 81 -1.78 -54.58 23.17
C ASP A 81 -3.18 -54.78 22.62
N LYS A 82 -3.35 -55.95 22.05
CA LYS A 82 -4.50 -56.37 21.26
C LYS A 82 -5.63 -56.72 22.21
N VAL A 83 -6.85 -56.33 21.83
CA VAL A 83 -8.10 -56.94 22.29
C VAL A 83 -7.99 -58.47 22.17
N ALA A 84 -8.10 -59.16 23.31
CA ALA A 84 -8.49 -60.57 23.43
C ALA A 84 -9.20 -60.76 24.77
#